data_AF-A0A5C7G117-F1
#
_entry.id   AF-A0A5C7G117-F1
#
_cell.length_a   1.000
_cell.length_b   1.000
_cell.length_c   1.000
_cell.angle_alpha   90.00
_cell.angle_beta   90.00
_cell.angle_gamma   90.00
#
_symmetry.space_group_name_H-M   'P 1'
#
loop_
_entity.id
_entity.type
_entity.pdbx_description
1 polymer ?
#
loop_
_entity_poly.entity_id
_entity_poly.type
_entity_poly.pdbx_seq_one_letter_code
_entity_poly.pdbx_strand_id
1 'polypeptide(L)'
;MTDQAPPKDDELSGEFFILGITNKGKTFRPSDWAERLCGVMACYCPGSGGPNAHLKFSPYVYPTVVNGTKAVVVNRSLQKIEPMAYHFVISFAKDNDMQVVDACFVPLPGEKKPGAA
;
A
#
# COMPACT_ATOMS: atom_id res chain seq x y z
N MET A 1 16.82 1.42 22.53
CA MET A 1 17.25 2.19 21.35
C MET A 1 17.30 1.22 20.20
N THR A 2 16.18 1.02 19.50
CA THR A 2 16.09 0.05 18.40
C THR A 2 16.63 0.69 17.13
N ASP A 3 17.81 0.25 16.73
CA ASP A 3 18.46 0.55 15.47
C ASP A 3 17.62 -0.08 14.34
N GLN A 4 16.68 0.68 13.80
CA GLN A 4 15.91 0.25 12.64
C GLN A 4 16.78 0.53 11.42
N ALA A 5 17.46 -0.53 10.94
CA ALA A 5 18.25 -0.48 9.72
C ALA A 5 17.44 0.18 8.58
N PRO A 6 18.08 1.03 7.75
CA PRO A 6 17.39 1.67 6.64
C PRO A 6 16.78 0.58 5.74
N PRO A 7 15.51 0.74 5.33
CA PRO A 7 14.85 -0.22 4.44
C PRO A 7 15.69 -0.36 3.16
N LYS A 8 15.90 -1.60 2.72
CA LYS A 8 16.71 -1.89 1.53
C LYS A 8 16.01 -1.30 0.30
N ASP A 9 16.77 -0.76 -0.65
CA ASP A 9 16.21 -0.10 -1.83
C ASP A 9 15.28 -1.00 -2.66
N ASP A 10 15.51 -2.33 -2.65
CA ASP A 10 14.63 -3.34 -3.28
C ASP A 10 13.25 -3.46 -2.58
N GLU A 11 13.15 -3.16 -1.28
CA GLU A 11 11.90 -3.19 -0.52
C GLU A 11 11.03 -1.96 -0.76
N LEU A 12 11.64 -0.79 -1.05
CA LEU A 12 10.93 0.45 -1.37
C LEU A 12 10.64 0.61 -2.87
N SER A 13 11.39 -0.07 -3.75
CA SER A 13 11.26 0.04 -5.22
C SER A 13 10.03 -0.67 -5.80
N GLY A 14 9.07 -1.06 -4.97
CA GLY A 14 7.94 -1.89 -5.38
C GLY A 14 6.59 -1.48 -4.79
N GLU A 15 6.44 -0.31 -4.18
CA GLU A 15 5.14 0.09 -3.64
C GLU A 15 4.38 0.97 -4.63
N PHE A 16 3.06 0.89 -4.58
CA PHE A 16 2.19 1.84 -5.27
C PHE A 16 1.03 2.24 -4.37
N PHE A 17 0.46 3.41 -4.66
CA PHE A 17 -0.70 3.95 -4.00
C PHE A 17 -1.91 3.83 -4.91
N ILE A 18 -3.02 3.38 -4.35
CA ILE A 18 -4.34 3.59 -4.94
C ILE A 18 -4.91 4.83 -4.26
N LEU A 19 -5.07 5.92 -5.01
CA LEU A 19 -5.63 7.15 -4.49
C LEU A 19 -7.16 7.08 -4.50
N GLY A 20 -7.78 7.62 -3.46
CA GLY A 20 -9.22 7.85 -3.38
C GLY A 20 -9.68 8.99 -4.30
N ILE A 21 -9.06 9.14 -5.47
CA ILE A 21 -9.38 10.09 -6.53
C ILE A 21 -9.50 9.30 -7.82
N THR A 22 -10.54 9.56 -8.59
CA THR A 22 -10.71 8.94 -9.91
C THR A 22 -9.82 9.60 -10.96
N ASN A 23 -9.62 8.97 -12.11
CA ASN A 23 -8.90 9.59 -13.23
C ASN A 23 -9.57 10.88 -13.72
N LYS A 24 -10.84 11.10 -13.37
CA LYS A 24 -11.61 12.34 -13.61
C LYS A 24 -11.43 13.42 -12.53
N GLY A 25 -10.54 13.20 -11.56
CA GLY A 25 -10.25 14.15 -10.48
C GLY A 25 -11.33 14.24 -9.39
N LYS A 26 -12.29 13.32 -9.35
CA LYS A 26 -13.34 13.29 -8.32
C LYS A 26 -12.93 12.41 -7.15
N THR A 27 -13.25 12.82 -5.93
CA THR A 27 -13.00 11.98 -4.74
C THR A 27 -13.88 10.74 -4.79
N PHE A 28 -13.27 9.57 -4.62
CA PHE A 28 -13.94 8.28 -4.54
C PHE A 28 -14.77 8.16 -3.25
N ARG A 29 -15.89 7.45 -3.34
CA ARG A 29 -16.86 7.25 -2.26
C ARG A 29 -17.28 5.78 -2.22
N PRO A 30 -17.63 5.23 -1.05
CA PRO A 30 -17.73 5.90 0.26
C PRO A 30 -16.36 6.27 0.86
N SER A 31 -16.34 7.13 1.87
CA SER A 31 -15.09 7.63 2.47
C SER A 31 -14.32 6.56 3.26
N ASP A 32 -14.96 5.45 3.60
CA ASP A 32 -14.43 4.30 4.32
C ASP A 32 -13.93 3.18 3.38
N TRP A 33 -13.80 3.46 2.07
CA TRP A 33 -13.39 2.47 1.07
C TRP A 33 -12.00 1.88 1.36
N ALA A 34 -11.07 2.69 1.85
CA ALA A 34 -9.70 2.29 2.09
C ALA A 34 -9.65 1.26 3.23
N GLU A 35 -10.39 1.53 4.30
CA GLU A 35 -10.55 0.64 5.44
C GLU A 35 -11.25 -0.67 5.03
N ARG A 36 -12.27 -0.60 4.17
CA ARG A 36 -12.95 -1.79 3.63
C ARG A 36 -12.02 -2.66 2.78
N LEU A 37 -11.26 -2.05 1.86
CA LEU A 37 -10.30 -2.78 1.02
C LEU A 37 -9.23 -3.45 1.90
N CYS A 38 -8.66 -2.72 2.86
CA CYS A 38 -7.65 -3.27 3.76
C CYS A 38 -8.21 -4.37 4.67
N GLY A 39 -9.49 -4.28 5.06
CA GLY A 39 -10.18 -5.32 5.81
C GLY A 39 -10.32 -6.63 5.03
N VAL A 40 -10.67 -6.56 3.73
CA VAL A 40 -10.70 -7.74 2.84
C VAL A 40 -9.30 -8.35 2.71
N MET A 41 -8.27 -7.51 2.70
CA MET A 41 -6.87 -7.94 2.55
C MET A 41 -6.23 -8.43 3.85
N ALA A 42 -6.87 -8.22 5.01
CA ALA A 42 -6.31 -8.61 6.32
C ALA A 42 -6.06 -10.11 6.44
N CYS A 43 -6.83 -10.94 5.74
CA CYS A 43 -6.68 -12.40 5.70
C CYS A 43 -5.36 -12.87 5.08
N TYR A 44 -4.67 -12.02 4.31
CA TYR A 44 -3.40 -12.35 3.65
C TYR A 44 -2.17 -11.96 4.48
N CYS A 45 -2.35 -11.67 5.76
CA CYS A 45 -1.25 -11.38 6.68
C CYS A 45 -0.61 -12.70 7.17
N PRO A 46 0.69 -12.95 6.93
CA PRO A 46 1.37 -14.14 7.45
C PRO A 46 1.37 -14.11 8.99
N GLY A 47 0.89 -15.19 9.63
CA GLY A 47 0.76 -15.25 11.10
C GLY A 47 -0.56 -14.69 11.66
N SER A 48 -1.55 -14.40 10.81
CA SER A 48 -2.92 -14.02 11.18
C SER A 48 -3.77 -15.15 11.80
N GLY A 49 -3.14 -16.25 12.23
CA GLY A 49 -3.78 -17.27 13.05
C GLY A 49 -3.75 -16.87 14.53
N GLY A 50 -4.65 -15.98 14.95
CA GLY A 50 -4.74 -15.61 16.37
C GLY A 50 -5.86 -14.63 16.71
N PRO A 51 -6.21 -14.50 18.00
CA PRO A 51 -7.13 -13.46 18.46
C PRO A 51 -6.54 -12.09 18.08
N ASN A 52 -7.34 -11.23 17.44
CA ASN A 52 -6.99 -9.89 16.91
C ASN A 52 -6.35 -9.83 15.52
N ALA A 53 -6.29 -10.93 14.76
CA ALA A 53 -5.79 -10.91 13.39
C ALA A 53 -6.58 -9.96 12.45
N HIS A 54 -7.89 -9.83 12.66
CA HIS A 54 -8.76 -8.91 11.92
C HIS A 54 -8.58 -7.43 12.28
N LEU A 55 -7.89 -7.12 13.39
CA LEU A 55 -7.60 -5.74 13.82
C LEU A 55 -6.26 -5.24 13.26
N LYS A 56 -5.49 -6.11 12.60
CA LYS A 56 -4.18 -5.80 12.05
C LYS A 56 -4.27 -5.82 10.53
N PHE A 57 -4.00 -4.68 9.89
CA PHE A 57 -3.84 -4.63 8.44
C PHE A 57 -2.64 -5.47 8.01
N SER A 58 -2.69 -6.00 6.78
CA SER A 58 -1.55 -6.71 6.21
C SER A 58 -0.38 -5.73 6.06
N PRO A 59 0.89 -6.13 6.36
CA PRO A 59 2.04 -5.28 6.12
C PRO A 59 2.21 -4.91 4.63
N TYR A 60 1.55 -5.66 3.73
CA TYR A 60 1.59 -5.43 2.30
C TYR A 60 0.47 -4.52 1.78
N VAL A 61 -0.62 -4.36 2.54
CA VAL A 61 -1.78 -3.54 2.14
C VAL A 61 -2.38 -2.85 3.35
N TYR A 62 -2.26 -1.53 3.38
CA TYR A 62 -2.71 -0.72 4.52
C TYR A 62 -3.22 0.66 4.09
N PRO A 63 -4.14 1.26 4.87
CA PRO A 63 -4.70 2.57 4.54
C PRO A 63 -3.73 3.69 4.93
N THR A 64 -3.73 4.76 4.15
CA THR A 64 -2.95 5.98 4.40
C THR A 64 -3.71 7.23 3.90
N VAL A 65 -3.10 8.39 4.07
CA VAL A 65 -3.60 9.66 3.54
C VAL A 65 -2.47 10.35 2.78
N VAL A 66 -2.71 10.65 1.50
CA VAL A 66 -1.78 11.36 0.61
C VAL A 66 -2.42 12.70 0.24
N ASN A 67 -1.77 13.81 0.57
CA ASN A 67 -2.26 15.18 0.29
C ASN A 67 -3.71 15.40 0.76
N GLY A 68 -4.07 14.92 1.95
CA GLY A 68 -5.42 15.03 2.51
C GLY A 68 -6.47 14.10 1.87
N THR A 69 -6.08 13.27 0.91
CA THR A 69 -6.95 12.27 0.29
C THR A 69 -6.64 10.88 0.81
N LYS A 70 -7.68 10.11 1.16
CA LYS A 70 -7.57 8.71 1.51
C LYS A 70 -6.91 7.92 0.38
N ALA A 71 -5.97 7.05 0.74
CA ALA A 71 -5.26 6.19 -0.19
C ALA A 71 -4.98 4.83 0.45
N VAL A 72 -4.63 3.84 -0.36
CA VAL A 72 -4.17 2.54 0.10
C VAL A 72 -2.79 2.29 -0.47
N VAL A 73 -1.85 1.90 0.38
CA VAL A 73 -0.50 1.47 -0.02
C VAL A 73 -0.55 -0.01 -0.34
N VAL A 74 0.11 -0.41 -1.43
CA VAL A 74 0.19 -1.79 -1.86
C VAL A 74 1.65 -2.12 -2.21
N ASN A 75 2.22 -3.11 -1.53
CA ASN A 75 3.57 -3.59 -1.81
C ASN A 75 3.54 -4.68 -2.89
N ARG A 76 4.36 -4.54 -3.95
CA ARG A 76 4.48 -5.52 -5.05
C ARG A 76 4.97 -6.89 -4.58
N SER A 77 5.61 -7.00 -3.41
CA SER A 77 5.94 -8.30 -2.81
C SER A 77 4.71 -9.17 -2.57
N LEU A 78 3.52 -8.56 -2.42
CA LEU A 78 2.25 -9.28 -2.36
C LEU A 78 2.04 -10.15 -3.60
N GLN A 79 2.51 -9.74 -4.79
CA GLN A 79 2.40 -10.54 -6.01
C GLN A 79 3.17 -11.86 -5.91
N LYS A 80 4.30 -11.89 -5.21
CA LYS A 80 5.12 -13.10 -5.04
C LYS A 80 4.52 -14.06 -4.01
N ILE A 81 3.77 -13.52 -3.04
CA ILE A 81 3.17 -14.27 -1.94
C ILE A 81 1.78 -14.78 -2.36
N GLU A 82 0.91 -13.87 -2.79
CA GLU A 82 -0.47 -14.14 -3.18
C GLU A 82 -0.84 -13.34 -4.45
N PRO A 83 -0.50 -13.89 -5.65
CA PRO A 83 -0.74 -13.22 -6.93
C PRO A 83 -2.21 -12.85 -7.16
N MET A 84 -3.13 -13.69 -6.69
CA MET A 84 -4.58 -13.48 -6.79
C MET A 84 -5.02 -12.23 -6.01
N ALA A 85 -4.51 -12.06 -4.79
CA ALA A 85 -4.83 -10.93 -3.94
C ALA A 85 -4.25 -9.62 -4.51
N TYR A 86 -3.03 -9.68 -5.04
CA TYR A 86 -2.43 -8.55 -5.76
C TYR A 86 -3.25 -8.14 -6.99
N HIS A 87 -3.67 -9.11 -7.81
CA HIS A 87 -4.50 -8.85 -8.97
C HIS A 87 -5.85 -8.27 -8.58
N PHE A 88 -6.49 -8.77 -7.51
CA PHE A 88 -7.74 -8.23 -6.98
C PHE A 88 -7.63 -6.74 -6.66
N VAL A 89 -6.57 -6.32 -5.98
CA VAL A 89 -6.37 -4.91 -5.60
C VAL A 89 -6.15 -4.00 -6.82
N ILE A 90 -5.42 -4.49 -7.83
CA ILE A 90 -5.25 -3.76 -9.10
C ILE A 90 -6.57 -3.67 -9.88
N SER A 91 -7.29 -4.77 -10.00
CA SER A 91 -8.60 -4.81 -10.64
C SER A 91 -9.57 -3.87 -9.94
N PHE A 92 -9.59 -3.85 -8.60
CA PHE A 92 -10.41 -2.93 -7.83
C PHE A 92 -10.14 -1.46 -8.21
N ALA A 93 -8.87 -1.05 -8.31
CA ALA A 93 -8.55 0.31 -8.72
C ALA A 93 -9.02 0.61 -10.16
N LYS A 94 -8.81 -0.33 -11.10
CA LYS A 94 -9.22 -0.19 -12.51
C LYS A 94 -10.73 -0.11 -12.66
N ASP A 95 -11.47 -1.01 -12.03
CA ASP A 95 -12.93 -1.11 -12.14
C ASP A 95 -13.62 0.13 -11.55
N ASN A 96 -12.99 0.76 -10.56
CA ASN A 96 -13.48 1.99 -9.92
C ASN A 96 -12.92 3.28 -10.53
N ASP A 97 -12.17 3.20 -11.64
CA ASP A 97 -11.53 4.34 -12.31
C ASP A 97 -10.63 5.15 -11.37
N MET A 98 -9.99 4.50 -10.39
CA MET A 98 -9.14 5.12 -9.39
C MET A 98 -7.72 5.34 -9.91
N GLN A 99 -7.07 6.40 -9.44
CA GLN A 99 -5.68 6.68 -9.81
C GLN A 99 -4.74 5.72 -9.06
N VAL A 100 -3.84 5.10 -9.81
CA VAL A 100 -2.74 4.29 -9.29
C VAL A 100 -1.45 5.04 -9.53
N VAL A 101 -0.68 5.28 -8.46
CA VAL A 101 0.55 6.06 -8.51
C VAL A 101 1.68 5.23 -7.91
N ASP A 102 2.77 5.07 -8.64
CA ASP A 102 3.96 4.39 -8.09
C ASP A 102 4.56 5.21 -6.95
N ALA A 103 4.94 4.54 -5.87
CA ALA A 103 5.59 5.16 -4.74
C ALA A 103 7.07 5.39 -5.10
N CYS A 104 7.46 6.65 -5.25
CA CYS A 104 8.85 7.02 -5.37
C CYS A 104 9.36 7.47 -4.00
N PHE A 105 10.37 6.78 -3.47
CA PHE A 105 11.14 7.28 -2.34
C PHE A 105 11.94 8.51 -2.77
N VAL A 106 11.63 9.67 -2.19
CA VAL A 106 12.42 10.89 -2.36
C VAL A 106 13.25 11.09 -1.10
N PRO A 107 14.58 10.91 -1.14
CA PRO A 107 15.44 11.17 0.01
C PRO A 107 15.38 12.66 0.38
N LEU A 108 15.54 12.97 1.67
CA LEU A 108 15.59 14.37 2.12
C LEU A 108 16.81 15.09 1.52
N PRO A 109 16.77 16.42 1.33
CA PRO A 109 17.91 17.16 0.81
C PRO A 109 19.15 16.96 1.69
N GLY A 110 20.11 16.17 1.20
CA GLY A 110 21.36 15.84 1.91
C GLY A 110 21.51 14.37 2.31
N GLU A 111 20.46 13.56 2.21
CA GLU A 111 20.57 12.10 2.40
C GLU A 111 21.02 11.46 1.10
N LYS A 112 22.18 10.80 1.12
CA LYS A 112 22.60 9.94 0.01
C LYS A 112 21.63 8.77 -0.07
N LYS A 113 21.18 8.47 -1.29
CA LYS A 113 20.43 7.25 -1.60
C LYS A 113 21.15 6.07 -0.94
N PRO A 114 20.47 5.20 -0.17
CA PRO A 114 21.06 3.91 0.12
C PRO A 114 21.34 3.24 -1.24
N GLY A 115 22.45 2.53 -1.36
CA GLY A 115 22.78 1.77 -2.58
C GLY A 115 23.46 2.50 -3.75
N ALA A 116 23.89 3.76 -3.62
CA ALA A 116 24.84 4.34 -4.56
C ALA A 116 26.29 3.99 -4.16
N ALA A 117 26.70 2.75 -4.43
CA ALA A 117 28.10 2.30 -4.42
C ALA A 117 28.40 1.55 -5.72
#